data_AF-A0A2C0ZNI0-F1
#
_entry.id   AF-A0A2C0ZNI0-F1
#
_cell.length_a   1.000
_cell.length_b   1.000
_cell.length_c   1.000
_cell.angle_alpha   90.00
_cell.angle_beta   90.00
_cell.angle_gamma   90.00
#
_symmetry.space_group_name_H-M   'P 1'
#
loop_
_entity.id
_entity.type
_entity.pdbx_description
1 polymer ?
#
loop_
_entity_poly.entity_id
_entity_poly.type
_entity_poly.pdbx_seq_one_letter_code
_entity_poly.pdbx_strand_id
1 'polypeptide(L)'
;MKKLNKETLRDIISMYYKRKFWRRLISDIKSHNTKSSKSQSKERNIPYVNKPGIAFSFDDSFRVNDWYEYGKDLFGYYDVKVTFNINAFHHYEGQREHTQEEIDQIIEMQAMGHEIAHHGFRHKNAANYVDENGLCTWIDEEIKTLFNWVENQTHSETKEKLKKPVTFAFPFSSYTEQIVSEITPKYFKCVRGELNSTNLVEFNHTGFVPSICIDQVKLDDVNSIKKILKIAKDTGKNVLFMCHSILPNDVDWNDFGWGKESEESGKWRISTDTIKSIIDEAKKLDLAFYTTAEIGGVATFIDKNMEKAIREKMPNPFEQWISISKLSEMTELDLSGKNISNLDGIQYFMNLEKLNLSHNHITDFRLLDKLPKLKKLDVTNNPINEEQYYSKNIAKW
;
A
#
# COMPACT_ATOMS: atom_id res chain seq x y z
N MET A 1 -2.89 -33.71 -39.40
CA MET A 1 -2.36 -32.64 -38.54
C MET A 1 -3.12 -31.36 -38.83
N LYS A 2 -3.96 -30.87 -37.91
CA LYS A 2 -4.58 -29.54 -38.06
C LYS A 2 -3.47 -28.49 -37.92
N LYS A 3 -3.23 -27.67 -38.95
CA LYS A 3 -2.32 -26.52 -38.87
C LYS A 3 -2.85 -25.59 -37.77
N LEU A 4 -2.07 -25.37 -36.72
CA LEU A 4 -2.37 -24.30 -35.77
C LEU A 4 -2.39 -22.97 -36.52
N ASN A 5 -3.39 -22.13 -36.26
CA ASN A 5 -3.43 -20.78 -36.81
C ASN A 5 -2.25 -19.96 -36.20
N LYS A 6 -1.81 -18.90 -36.88
CA LYS A 6 -0.67 -18.07 -36.44
C LYS A 6 -0.91 -17.32 -35.12
N GLU A 7 -2.14 -16.89 -34.83
CA GLU A 7 -2.54 -16.27 -33.56
C GLU A 7 -2.48 -17.29 -32.42
N THR A 8 -3.04 -18.49 -32.60
CA THR A 8 -2.96 -19.59 -31.63
C THR A 8 -1.50 -19.95 -31.30
N LEU A 9 -0.61 -19.91 -32.29
CA LEU A 9 0.82 -20.14 -32.06
C LEU A 9 1.48 -19.01 -31.26
N ARG A 10 1.14 -17.74 -31.54
CA ARG A 10 1.64 -16.59 -30.77
C ARG A 10 1.22 -16.65 -29.31
N ASP A 11 -0.04 -17.01 -29.05
CA ASP A 11 -0.57 -17.13 -27.68
C ASP A 11 0.14 -18.24 -26.90
N ILE A 12 0.34 -19.41 -27.51
CA ILE A 12 1.08 -20.52 -26.91
C ILE A 12 2.51 -20.10 -26.57
N ILE A 13 3.19 -19.40 -27.48
CA ILE A 13 4.56 -18.91 -27.27
C ILE A 13 4.59 -17.90 -26.11
N SER A 14 3.65 -16.95 -26.09
CA SER A 14 3.51 -15.96 -25.01
C SER A 14 3.31 -16.65 -23.66
N MET A 15 2.37 -17.59 -23.57
CA MET A 15 2.13 -18.38 -22.35
C MET A 15 3.36 -19.17 -21.90
N TYR A 16 4.13 -19.74 -22.84
CA TYR A 16 5.37 -20.44 -22.52
C TYR A 16 6.40 -19.51 -21.87
N TYR A 17 6.62 -18.32 -22.43
CA TYR A 17 7.58 -17.35 -21.89
C TYR A 17 7.12 -16.80 -20.53
N LYS A 18 5.83 -16.50 -20.35
CA LYS A 18 5.29 -16.11 -19.03
C LYS A 18 5.55 -17.20 -17.99
N ARG A 19 5.19 -18.45 -18.28
CA ARG A 19 5.42 -19.58 -17.37
C ARG A 19 6.90 -19.81 -17.06
N LYS A 20 7.78 -19.59 -18.04
CA LYS A 20 9.24 -19.70 -17.86
C LYS A 20 9.75 -18.58 -16.95
N PHE A 21 9.27 -17.35 -17.15
CA PHE A 21 9.58 -16.20 -16.29
C PHE A 21 9.16 -16.48 -14.84
N TRP A 22 7.90 -16.84 -14.59
CA TRP A 22 7.41 -17.09 -13.23
C TRP A 22 8.14 -18.24 -12.54
N ARG A 23 8.46 -19.32 -13.27
CA ARG A 23 9.29 -20.41 -12.72
C ARG A 23 10.68 -19.93 -12.31
N ARG A 24 11.33 -19.10 -13.12
CA ARG A 24 12.63 -18.52 -12.80
C ARG A 24 12.54 -17.58 -11.61
N LEU A 25 11.58 -16.65 -11.62
CA LEU A 25 11.35 -15.72 -10.51
C LEU A 25 11.16 -16.45 -9.18
N ILE A 26 10.32 -17.49 -9.15
CA ILE A 26 10.11 -18.30 -7.94
C ILE A 26 11.40 -19.01 -7.52
N SER A 27 12.18 -19.52 -8.47
CA SER A 27 13.48 -20.14 -8.18
C SER A 27 14.46 -19.12 -7.56
N ASP A 28 14.53 -17.92 -8.13
CA ASP A 28 15.41 -16.84 -7.69
C ASP A 28 15.00 -16.33 -6.29
N ILE A 29 13.69 -16.16 -6.04
CA ILE A 29 13.15 -15.81 -4.72
C ILE A 29 13.53 -16.88 -3.70
N LYS A 30 13.38 -18.17 -4.04
CA LYS A 30 13.76 -19.25 -3.13
C LYS A 30 15.25 -19.22 -2.83
N SER A 31 16.11 -19.18 -3.86
CA SER A 31 17.56 -19.27 -3.66
C SER A 31 18.11 -18.13 -2.82
N HIS A 32 17.65 -16.90 -3.04
CA HIS A 32 18.15 -15.72 -2.33
C HIS A 32 17.56 -15.54 -0.93
N ASN A 33 16.49 -16.26 -0.59
CA ASN A 33 15.85 -16.17 0.73
C ASN A 33 15.98 -17.46 1.57
N THR A 34 16.81 -18.42 1.15
CA THR A 34 17.05 -19.69 1.88
C THR A 34 17.85 -19.56 3.18
N LYS A 35 18.29 -18.35 3.56
CA LYS A 35 19.04 -18.09 4.80
C LYS A 35 18.25 -17.18 5.76
N SER A 36 17.28 -17.74 6.47
CA SER A 36 17.04 -17.33 7.86
C SER A 36 16.98 -18.59 8.72
N SER A 37 17.66 -18.55 9.86
CA SER A 37 17.86 -19.69 10.74
C SER A 37 16.53 -20.28 11.20
N LYS A 38 16.51 -21.61 11.38
CA LYS A 38 15.48 -22.36 12.12
C LYS A 38 15.20 -21.84 13.55
N SER A 39 15.81 -20.72 13.99
CA SER A 39 15.67 -20.13 15.32
C SER A 39 14.44 -19.24 15.50
N GLN A 40 13.73 -18.81 14.44
CA GLN A 40 12.48 -18.05 14.61
C GLN A 40 11.26 -18.92 14.96
N SER A 41 11.40 -20.25 15.01
CA SER A 41 10.29 -21.18 15.24
C SER A 41 9.64 -21.15 16.63
N LYS A 42 10.03 -20.22 17.52
CA LYS A 42 9.42 -20.03 18.85
C LYS A 42 8.92 -18.63 19.18
N GLU A 43 9.19 -17.62 18.35
CA GLU A 43 8.58 -16.30 18.56
C GLU A 43 7.19 -16.28 17.95
N ARG A 44 6.22 -15.66 18.64
CA ARG A 44 4.89 -15.44 18.06
C ARG A 44 5.05 -14.45 16.90
N ASN A 45 4.36 -14.69 15.79
CA ASN A 45 4.22 -13.72 14.71
C ASN A 45 3.34 -12.56 15.19
N ILE A 46 3.96 -11.41 15.42
CA ILE A 46 3.36 -10.18 15.90
C ILE A 46 3.28 -9.21 14.70
N PRO A 47 2.06 -8.76 14.32
CA PRO A 47 1.87 -7.71 13.31
C PRO A 47 2.85 -6.55 13.48
N TYR A 48 3.40 -6.06 12.37
CA TYR A 48 4.30 -4.91 12.32
C TYR A 48 5.62 -5.03 13.12
N VAL A 49 5.95 -6.23 13.59
CA VAL A 49 7.22 -6.52 14.27
C VAL A 49 7.97 -7.62 13.54
N ASN A 50 7.34 -8.78 13.36
CA ASN A 50 7.95 -9.94 12.70
C ASN A 50 6.93 -10.79 11.92
N LYS A 51 5.68 -10.31 11.76
CA LYS A 51 4.66 -11.03 10.98
C LYS A 51 4.88 -10.81 9.47
N PRO A 52 5.10 -11.87 8.68
CA PRO A 52 5.18 -11.76 7.23
C PRO A 52 3.85 -11.29 6.64
N GLY A 53 3.92 -10.58 5.52
CA GLY A 53 2.74 -10.00 4.90
C GLY A 53 2.87 -9.73 3.41
N ILE A 54 1.85 -9.06 2.89
CA ILE A 54 1.76 -8.62 1.50
C ILE A 54 1.36 -7.15 1.45
N ALA A 55 1.69 -6.50 0.34
CA ALA A 55 1.15 -5.19 0.00
C ALA A 55 0.77 -5.14 -1.47
N PHE A 56 -0.32 -4.44 -1.77
CA PHE A 56 -0.70 -4.08 -3.14
C PHE A 56 -0.38 -2.60 -3.38
N SER A 57 0.18 -2.31 -4.55
CA SER A 57 0.53 -0.97 -5.02
C SER A 57 -0.03 -0.79 -6.43
N PHE A 58 -0.79 0.28 -6.64
CA PHE A 58 -1.49 0.59 -7.88
C PHE A 58 -0.93 1.88 -8.48
N ASP A 59 -0.51 1.84 -9.74
CA ASP A 59 0.17 2.94 -10.42
C ASP A 59 -0.74 3.64 -11.45
N ASP A 60 -0.46 4.92 -11.68
CA ASP A 60 -1.09 5.86 -12.62
C ASP A 60 -2.43 6.48 -12.20
N SER A 61 -2.44 7.79 -11.93
CA SER A 61 -3.67 8.48 -11.47
C SER A 61 -4.80 8.55 -12.48
N PHE A 62 -4.53 8.34 -13.77
CA PHE A 62 -5.59 8.33 -14.77
C PHE A 62 -6.58 7.15 -14.58
N ARG A 63 -6.28 6.25 -13.63
CA ARG A 63 -7.04 5.06 -13.28
C ARG A 63 -7.77 5.18 -11.94
N VAL A 64 -7.83 6.38 -11.37
CA VAL A 64 -8.48 6.65 -10.07
C VAL A 64 -9.93 6.17 -10.07
N ASN A 65 -10.67 6.36 -11.15
CA ASN A 65 -12.03 5.85 -11.28
C ASN A 65 -12.09 4.32 -11.17
N ASP A 66 -11.19 3.58 -11.84
CA ASP A 66 -11.12 2.12 -11.75
C ASP A 66 -10.89 1.66 -10.30
N TRP A 67 -9.97 2.34 -9.60
CA TRP A 67 -9.64 2.05 -8.21
C TRP A 67 -10.82 2.30 -7.29
N TYR A 68 -11.50 3.42 -7.49
CA TYR A 68 -12.62 3.84 -6.67
C TYR A 68 -13.86 2.97 -6.91
N GLU A 69 -14.22 2.73 -8.17
CA GLU A 69 -15.41 1.97 -8.54
C GLU A 69 -15.29 0.48 -8.17
N TYR A 70 -14.14 -0.14 -8.46
CA TYR A 70 -13.98 -1.59 -8.32
C TYR A 70 -13.10 -2.03 -7.14
N GLY A 71 -12.26 -1.14 -6.62
CA GLY A 71 -11.34 -1.42 -5.51
C GLY A 71 -11.91 -1.07 -4.14
N LYS A 72 -12.61 0.07 -4.01
CA LYS A 72 -13.06 0.63 -2.73
C LYS A 72 -13.81 -0.37 -1.85
N ASP A 73 -14.92 -0.91 -2.36
CA ASP A 73 -15.76 -1.85 -1.60
C ASP A 73 -15.08 -3.22 -1.45
N LEU A 74 -14.26 -3.63 -2.44
CA LEU A 74 -13.49 -4.85 -2.38
C LEU A 74 -12.52 -4.83 -1.20
N PHE A 75 -11.69 -3.79 -1.08
CA PHE A 75 -10.72 -3.68 -0.01
C PHE A 75 -11.38 -3.46 1.35
N GLY A 76 -12.47 -2.66 1.39
CA GLY A 76 -13.29 -2.48 2.59
C GLY A 76 -13.89 -3.79 3.12
N TYR A 77 -14.44 -4.63 2.24
CA TYR A 77 -15.01 -5.94 2.63
C TYR A 77 -13.96 -6.85 3.28
N TYR A 78 -12.73 -6.84 2.78
CA TYR A 78 -11.66 -7.68 3.30
C TYR A 78 -10.87 -7.05 4.46
N ASP A 79 -11.14 -5.80 4.86
CA ASP A 79 -10.32 -5.06 5.84
C ASP A 79 -8.84 -5.04 5.41
N VAL A 80 -8.61 -4.64 4.16
CA VAL A 80 -7.27 -4.59 3.53
C VAL A 80 -6.95 -3.16 3.13
N LYS A 81 -5.73 -2.72 3.44
CA LYS A 81 -5.20 -1.45 2.95
C LYS A 81 -4.22 -1.69 1.81
N VAL A 82 -4.16 -0.72 0.90
CA VAL A 82 -3.30 -0.75 -0.30
C VAL A 82 -2.66 0.61 -0.51
N THR A 83 -1.72 0.69 -1.44
CA THR A 83 -1.06 1.93 -1.85
C THR A 83 -1.52 2.33 -3.25
N PHE A 84 -1.99 3.56 -3.42
CA PHE A 84 -2.29 4.18 -4.71
C PHE A 84 -1.22 5.23 -5.02
N ASN A 85 -0.50 5.07 -6.13
CA ASN A 85 0.61 5.94 -6.49
C ASN A 85 0.14 6.96 -7.52
N ILE A 86 0.12 8.23 -7.13
CA ILE A 86 -0.47 9.30 -7.94
C ILE A 86 0.60 10.21 -8.56
N ASN A 87 0.36 10.60 -9.81
CA ASN A 87 0.91 11.75 -10.52
C ASN A 87 -0.18 12.85 -10.63
N ALA A 88 0.16 14.03 -11.18
CA ALA A 88 -0.76 15.16 -11.24
C ALA A 88 -1.58 15.26 -12.54
N PHE A 89 -1.27 14.46 -13.56
CA PHE A 89 -1.84 14.61 -14.90
C PHE A 89 -2.26 13.29 -15.54
N HIS A 90 -3.34 13.35 -16.31
CA HIS A 90 -3.90 12.24 -17.06
C HIS A 90 -3.24 12.09 -18.44
N HIS A 91 -2.42 11.06 -18.66
CA HIS A 91 -1.59 10.98 -19.88
C HIS A 91 -2.36 10.76 -21.20
N TYR A 92 -3.56 10.16 -21.16
CA TYR A 92 -4.34 9.80 -22.36
C TYR A 92 -5.48 10.78 -22.72
N GLU A 93 -5.60 11.91 -22.02
CA GLU A 93 -6.63 12.93 -22.26
C GLU A 93 -5.99 14.32 -22.30
N GLY A 94 -5.06 14.52 -23.24
CA GLY A 94 -4.40 15.81 -23.43
C GLY A 94 -3.52 16.26 -22.25
N GLN A 95 -3.07 15.33 -21.40
CA GLN A 95 -2.35 15.66 -20.16
C GLN A 95 -3.12 16.63 -19.26
N ARG A 96 -4.45 16.48 -19.20
CA ARG A 96 -5.29 17.28 -18.31
C ARG A 96 -4.95 17.02 -16.84
N GLU A 97 -5.26 18.00 -16.00
CA GLU A 97 -5.24 17.83 -14.55
C GLU A 97 -6.42 16.95 -14.09
N HIS A 98 -6.34 16.54 -12.82
CA HIS A 98 -7.45 15.88 -12.15
C HIS A 98 -8.69 16.76 -12.07
N THR A 99 -9.86 16.16 -12.25
CA THR A 99 -11.12 16.82 -11.89
C THR A 99 -11.25 16.87 -10.37
N GLN A 100 -12.08 17.78 -9.86
CA GLN A 100 -12.35 17.82 -8.41
C GLN A 100 -12.96 16.51 -7.89
N GLU A 101 -13.77 15.83 -8.72
CA GLU A 101 -14.34 14.52 -8.38
C GLU A 101 -13.25 13.45 -8.20
N GLU A 102 -12.27 13.39 -9.11
CA GLU A 102 -11.12 12.48 -8.97
C GLU A 102 -10.30 12.79 -7.71
N ILE A 103 -10.11 14.08 -7.37
CA ILE A 103 -9.44 14.49 -6.13
C ILE A 103 -10.24 14.05 -4.90
N ASP A 104 -11.56 14.23 -4.91
CA ASP A 104 -12.43 13.80 -3.81
C ASP A 104 -12.34 12.29 -3.62
N GLN A 105 -12.38 11.50 -4.71
CA GLN A 105 -12.21 10.04 -4.67
C GLN A 105 -10.86 9.61 -4.08
N ILE A 106 -9.76 10.27 -4.44
CA ILE A 106 -8.43 9.98 -3.87
C ILE A 106 -8.43 10.24 -2.36
N ILE A 107 -9.02 11.37 -1.92
CA ILE A 107 -9.07 11.73 -0.49
C ILE A 107 -10.01 10.80 0.28
N GLU A 108 -11.10 10.34 -0.32
CA GLU A 108 -11.97 9.32 0.29
C GLU A 108 -11.24 7.98 0.46
N MET A 109 -10.49 7.53 -0.55
CA MET A 109 -9.65 6.32 -0.42
C MET A 109 -8.60 6.48 0.69
N GLN A 110 -8.01 7.68 0.85
CA GLN A 110 -7.14 8.00 1.98
C GLN A 110 -7.88 7.92 3.33
N ALA A 111 -9.10 8.45 3.41
CA ALA A 111 -9.93 8.43 4.61
C ALA A 111 -10.35 6.99 4.99
N MET A 112 -10.33 6.05 4.04
CA MET A 112 -10.48 4.61 4.28
C MET A 112 -9.19 3.92 4.74
N GLY A 113 -8.09 4.68 4.89
CA GLY A 113 -6.80 4.19 5.39
C GLY A 113 -5.86 3.67 4.32
N HIS A 114 -6.21 3.80 3.03
CA HIS A 114 -5.27 3.51 1.94
C HIS A 114 -4.15 4.55 1.91
N GLU A 115 -2.95 4.12 1.52
CA GLU A 115 -1.83 5.04 1.33
C GLU A 115 -1.97 5.74 -0.03
N ILE A 116 -1.85 7.07 -0.04
CA ILE A 116 -1.63 7.84 -1.26
C ILE A 116 -0.13 8.14 -1.37
N ALA A 117 0.51 7.55 -2.36
CA ALA A 117 1.94 7.59 -2.59
C ALA A 117 2.30 8.45 -3.81
N HIS A 118 3.57 8.82 -3.90
CA HIS A 118 4.09 9.71 -4.93
C HIS A 118 4.49 8.92 -6.19
N HIS A 119 4.13 9.41 -7.38
CA HIS A 119 4.45 8.75 -8.64
C HIS A 119 5.03 9.69 -9.70
N GLY A 120 5.69 10.77 -9.26
CA GLY A 120 6.25 11.79 -10.14
C GLY A 120 5.18 12.77 -10.63
N PHE A 121 5.53 14.04 -10.79
CA PHE A 121 4.55 15.06 -11.17
C PHE A 121 3.94 14.81 -12.56
N ARG A 122 4.78 14.60 -13.57
CA ARG A 122 4.37 14.32 -14.96
C ARG A 122 4.70 12.89 -15.39
N HIS A 123 4.91 12.00 -14.42
CA HIS A 123 5.24 10.59 -14.65
C HIS A 123 6.42 10.43 -15.61
N LYS A 124 7.51 11.16 -15.37
CA LYS A 124 8.70 11.08 -16.22
C LYS A 124 9.50 9.82 -15.88
N ASN A 125 10.07 9.21 -16.93
CA ASN A 125 11.07 8.17 -16.77
C ASN A 125 12.30 8.76 -16.08
N ALA A 126 12.55 8.39 -14.82
CA ALA A 126 13.53 9.08 -14.00
C ALA A 126 14.97 8.95 -14.52
N ALA A 127 15.41 7.74 -14.92
CA ALA A 127 16.78 7.55 -15.41
C ALA A 127 17.04 8.39 -16.68
N ASN A 128 16.16 8.30 -17.69
CA ASN A 128 16.32 9.05 -18.93
C ASN A 128 16.27 10.57 -18.66
N TYR A 129 15.35 11.02 -17.81
CA TYR A 129 15.22 12.45 -17.51
C TYR A 129 16.45 13.01 -16.81
N VAL A 130 17.00 12.25 -15.85
CA VAL A 130 18.21 12.63 -15.11
C VAL A 130 19.43 12.64 -16.02
N ASP A 131 19.56 11.68 -16.93
CA ASP A 131 20.66 11.64 -17.91
C ASP A 131 20.63 12.86 -18.84
N GLU A 132 19.43 13.32 -19.22
CA GLU A 132 19.26 14.46 -20.13
C GLU A 132 19.33 15.82 -19.43
N ASN A 133 18.71 15.96 -18.25
CA ASN A 133 18.43 17.25 -17.61
C ASN A 133 19.10 17.43 -16.23
N GLY A 134 19.70 16.37 -15.69
CA GLY A 134 20.36 16.36 -14.40
C GLY A 134 19.44 16.02 -13.21
N LEU A 135 20.06 15.47 -12.16
CA LEU A 135 19.37 14.97 -10.97
C LEU A 135 18.61 16.05 -10.19
N CYS A 136 19.22 17.22 -9.98
CA CYS A 136 18.59 18.31 -9.24
C CYS A 136 17.33 18.81 -9.95
N THR A 137 17.39 18.96 -11.28
CA THR A 137 16.26 19.38 -12.11
C THR A 137 15.11 18.38 -12.00
N TRP A 138 15.40 17.08 -12.13
CA TRP A 138 14.39 16.03 -11.97
C TRP A 138 13.74 16.06 -10.57
N ILE A 139 14.53 16.24 -9.51
CA ILE A 139 14.00 16.34 -8.14
C ILE A 139 13.08 17.55 -7.99
N ASP A 140 13.47 18.70 -8.52
CA ASP A 140 12.68 19.93 -8.41
C ASP A 140 11.35 19.80 -9.18
N GLU A 141 11.41 19.28 -10.40
CA GLU A 141 10.26 19.24 -11.32
C GLU A 141 9.33 18.04 -11.10
N GLU A 142 9.84 16.87 -10.73
CA GLU A 142 9.00 15.68 -10.51
C GLU A 142 8.69 15.45 -9.04
N ILE A 143 9.68 15.58 -8.15
CA ILE A 143 9.51 15.23 -6.74
C ILE A 143 8.88 16.38 -5.95
N LYS A 144 9.55 17.54 -5.90
CA LYS A 144 9.10 18.69 -5.10
C LYS A 144 7.82 19.30 -5.65
N THR A 145 7.69 19.38 -6.97
CA THR A 145 6.48 19.95 -7.59
C THR A 145 5.24 19.13 -7.28
N LEU A 146 5.31 17.79 -7.32
CA LEU A 146 4.16 16.98 -6.90
C LEU A 146 3.89 17.10 -5.40
N PHE A 147 4.90 17.20 -4.53
CA PHE A 147 4.63 17.49 -3.11
C PHE A 147 3.84 18.79 -2.93
N ASN A 148 4.24 19.85 -3.62
CA ASN A 148 3.50 21.12 -3.59
C ASN A 148 2.09 20.96 -4.18
N TRP A 149 1.93 20.19 -5.25
CA TRP A 149 0.60 19.90 -5.81
C TRP A 149 -0.28 19.16 -4.79
N VAL A 150 0.23 18.12 -4.12
CA VAL A 150 -0.50 17.34 -3.10
C VAL A 150 -0.94 18.23 -1.93
N GLU A 151 -0.08 19.11 -1.43
CA GLU A 151 -0.38 20.02 -0.30
C GLU A 151 -1.52 21.01 -0.59
N ASN A 152 -1.77 21.29 -1.88
CA ASN A 152 -2.82 22.18 -2.35
C ASN A 152 -4.15 21.47 -2.65
N GLN A 153 -4.20 20.13 -2.62
CA GLN A 153 -5.43 19.39 -2.84
C GLN A 153 -6.30 19.33 -1.58
N THR A 154 -7.60 19.49 -1.77
CA THR A 154 -8.58 19.36 -0.68
C THR A 154 -9.89 18.79 -1.20
N HIS A 155 -10.55 18.01 -0.34
CA HIS A 155 -11.86 17.46 -0.62
C HIS A 155 -12.89 18.58 -0.67
N SER A 156 -13.73 18.58 -1.69
CA SER A 156 -14.70 19.64 -1.96
C SER A 156 -15.69 19.85 -0.80
N GLU A 157 -16.16 18.77 -0.18
CA GLU A 157 -17.07 18.81 0.97
C GLU A 157 -16.37 18.82 2.35
N THR A 158 -15.62 17.77 2.68
CA THR A 158 -15.06 17.57 4.04
C THR A 158 -13.92 18.52 4.38
N LYS A 159 -13.33 19.17 3.36
CA LYS A 159 -12.11 20.00 3.46
C LYS A 159 -10.91 19.23 4.01
N GLU A 160 -10.95 17.89 4.02
CA GLU A 160 -9.76 17.08 4.26
C GLU A 160 -8.72 17.38 3.17
N LYS A 161 -7.44 17.27 3.54
CA LYS A 161 -6.32 17.46 2.62
C LYS A 161 -5.63 16.12 2.38
N LEU A 162 -5.01 15.97 1.22
CA LEU A 162 -4.10 14.86 1.01
C LEU A 162 -2.93 14.92 2.00
N LYS A 163 -2.57 13.75 2.53
CA LYS A 163 -1.42 13.56 3.40
C LYS A 163 -0.15 13.57 2.56
N LYS A 164 0.92 14.07 3.15
CA LYS A 164 2.24 14.07 2.50
C LYS A 164 2.67 12.61 2.23
N PRO A 165 3.01 12.26 0.98
CA PRO A 165 3.45 10.91 0.64
C PRO A 165 4.66 10.45 1.44
N VAL A 166 4.65 9.19 1.85
CA VAL A 166 5.76 8.53 2.55
C VAL A 166 6.63 7.73 1.58
N THR A 167 6.01 7.17 0.55
CA THR A 167 6.67 6.32 -0.44
C THR A 167 6.57 6.91 -1.85
N PHE A 168 7.48 6.45 -2.70
CA PHE A 168 7.56 6.84 -4.10
C PHE A 168 7.62 5.61 -5.00
N ALA A 169 6.86 5.60 -6.08
CA ALA A 169 6.92 4.58 -7.12
C ALA A 169 7.57 5.16 -8.37
N PHE A 170 8.61 4.51 -8.91
CA PHE A 170 9.25 4.98 -10.14
C PHE A 170 8.35 4.74 -11.35
N PRO A 171 7.96 5.80 -12.10
CA PRO A 171 7.38 5.64 -13.43
C PRO A 171 8.24 4.73 -14.31
N PHE A 172 7.59 3.80 -15.02
CA PHE A 172 8.26 2.82 -15.89
C PHE A 172 9.27 1.90 -15.17
N SER A 173 9.31 1.90 -13.84
CA SER A 173 10.35 1.23 -13.05
C SER A 173 11.78 1.61 -13.49
N SER A 174 11.97 2.84 -13.94
CA SER A 174 13.26 3.33 -14.45
C SER A 174 13.98 4.18 -13.41
N TYR A 175 15.15 3.72 -12.95
CA TYR A 175 15.92 4.36 -11.89
C TYR A 175 17.40 3.95 -11.94
N THR A 176 18.24 4.67 -11.20
CA THR A 176 19.63 4.31 -10.92
C THR A 176 19.87 4.28 -9.42
N GLU A 177 20.95 3.62 -8.98
CA GLU A 177 21.34 3.63 -7.56
C GLU A 177 21.58 5.05 -7.03
N GLN A 178 22.15 5.92 -7.86
CA GLN A 178 22.35 7.33 -7.53
C GLN A 178 21.01 8.02 -7.21
N ILE A 179 19.99 7.85 -8.05
CA ILE A 179 18.67 8.44 -7.83
C ILE A 179 18.06 7.91 -6.53
N VAL A 180 18.08 6.60 -6.32
CA VAL A 180 17.56 5.95 -5.10
C VAL A 180 18.23 6.52 -3.85
N SER A 181 19.56 6.65 -3.87
CA SER A 181 20.35 7.16 -2.73
C SER A 181 20.10 8.63 -2.42
N GLU A 182 19.83 9.46 -3.45
CA GLU A 182 19.61 10.90 -3.24
C GLU A 182 18.22 11.15 -2.64
N ILE A 183 17.21 10.37 -3.04
CA ILE A 183 15.83 10.62 -2.59
C ILE A 183 15.44 9.87 -1.31
N THR A 184 16.27 8.92 -0.88
CA THR A 184 16.00 8.07 0.31
C THR A 184 17.12 8.22 1.36
N PRO A 185 16.83 8.54 2.64
CA PRO A 185 15.52 8.85 3.23
C PRO A 185 15.13 10.33 3.17
N LYS A 186 15.77 11.13 2.31
CA LYS A 186 15.61 12.59 2.30
C LYS A 186 14.17 13.03 2.00
N TYR A 187 13.51 12.37 1.05
CA TYR A 187 12.13 12.68 0.66
C TYR A 187 11.18 11.55 1.00
N PHE A 188 11.61 10.30 0.83
CA PHE A 188 10.76 9.12 0.98
C PHE A 188 11.39 8.09 1.90
N LYS A 189 10.56 7.34 2.63
CA LYS A 189 11.02 6.22 3.45
C LYS A 189 11.42 5.04 2.55
N CYS A 190 10.58 4.77 1.56
CA CYS A 190 10.77 3.69 0.60
C CYS A 190 10.52 4.19 -0.82
N VAL A 191 11.28 3.64 -1.77
CA VAL A 191 11.12 3.87 -3.20
C VAL A 191 10.92 2.53 -3.91
N ARG A 192 9.84 2.40 -4.69
CA ARG A 192 9.41 1.16 -5.32
C ARG A 192 9.82 1.12 -6.79
N GLY A 193 10.43 0.02 -7.21
CA GLY A 193 10.65 -0.34 -8.62
C GLY A 193 10.31 -1.80 -8.92
N GLU A 194 10.50 -2.24 -10.17
CA GLU A 194 10.25 -3.62 -10.60
C GLU A 194 11.46 -4.51 -10.30
N LEU A 195 11.22 -5.54 -9.48
CA LEU A 195 12.14 -6.63 -9.14
C LEU A 195 13.51 -6.22 -8.54
N ASN A 196 14.12 -7.16 -7.83
CA ASN A 196 15.55 -7.15 -7.52
C ASN A 196 16.03 -8.60 -7.30
N SER A 197 17.20 -8.77 -6.69
CA SER A 197 17.76 -10.10 -6.41
C SER A 197 16.93 -10.91 -5.39
N THR A 198 16.20 -10.29 -4.45
CA THR A 198 15.46 -11.00 -3.40
C THR A 198 13.95 -11.07 -3.66
N ASN A 199 13.37 -10.04 -4.29
CA ASN A 199 11.94 -9.75 -4.50
C ASN A 199 11.05 -9.88 -3.25
N LEU A 200 11.67 -9.92 -2.07
CA LEU A 200 11.04 -9.91 -0.76
C LEU A 200 11.76 -8.86 0.09
N VAL A 201 11.01 -8.22 0.97
CA VAL A 201 11.48 -7.10 1.79
C VAL A 201 11.22 -7.36 3.28
N GLU A 202 12.15 -6.96 4.13
CA GLU A 202 11.96 -7.01 5.58
C GLU A 202 11.04 -5.88 6.04
N PHE A 203 10.45 -6.03 7.22
CA PHE A 203 9.67 -4.94 7.82
C PHE A 203 10.60 -3.83 8.32
N ASN A 204 10.10 -2.60 8.45
CA ASN A 204 10.89 -1.42 8.84
C ASN A 204 12.05 -1.13 7.86
N HIS A 205 11.82 -1.39 6.57
CA HIS A 205 12.81 -1.14 5.53
C HIS A 205 12.96 0.36 5.23
N THR A 206 14.11 0.77 4.73
CA THR A 206 14.35 2.12 4.20
C THR A 206 15.20 1.98 2.95
N GLY A 207 14.80 2.62 1.85
CA GLY A 207 15.46 2.44 0.56
C GLY A 207 14.56 1.79 -0.48
N PHE A 208 15.19 1.01 -1.36
CA PHE A 208 14.52 0.39 -2.49
C PHE A 208 13.67 -0.82 -2.10
N VAL A 209 12.40 -0.80 -2.48
CA VAL A 209 11.46 -1.91 -2.30
C VAL A 209 11.15 -2.56 -3.65
N PRO A 210 11.54 -3.83 -3.87
CA PRO A 210 11.18 -4.53 -5.10
C PRO A 210 9.69 -4.85 -5.13
N SER A 211 9.11 -4.78 -6.31
CA SER A 211 7.73 -5.18 -6.55
C SER A 211 7.62 -6.17 -7.70
N ILE A 212 6.57 -6.99 -7.66
CA ILE A 212 6.26 -7.99 -8.69
C ILE A 212 5.00 -7.53 -9.42
N CYS A 213 5.10 -7.28 -10.73
CA CYS A 213 3.95 -6.92 -11.55
C CYS A 213 2.99 -8.11 -11.69
N ILE A 214 1.73 -7.91 -11.35
CA ILE A 214 0.67 -8.93 -11.43
C ILE A 214 -0.48 -8.55 -12.37
N ASP A 215 -0.29 -7.52 -13.20
CA ASP A 215 -1.22 -7.21 -14.29
C ASP A 215 -1.35 -8.41 -15.26
N GLN A 216 -2.50 -8.52 -15.91
CA GLN A 216 -2.86 -9.58 -16.85
C GLN A 216 -1.82 -9.77 -17.96
N VAL A 217 -1.17 -8.69 -18.38
CA VAL A 217 -0.08 -8.75 -19.38
C VAL A 217 1.14 -9.53 -18.88
N LYS A 218 1.43 -9.58 -17.57
CA LYS A 218 2.56 -10.31 -16.97
C LYS A 218 2.16 -11.62 -16.29
N LEU A 219 1.04 -11.62 -15.56
CA LEU A 219 0.58 -12.76 -14.78
C LEU A 219 0.20 -13.93 -15.70
N ASP A 220 0.65 -15.14 -15.35
CA ASP A 220 0.24 -16.37 -16.05
C ASP A 220 -0.95 -17.03 -15.36
N ASP A 221 -0.80 -17.33 -14.07
CA ASP A 221 -1.77 -17.94 -13.21
C ASP A 221 -1.54 -17.56 -11.75
N VAL A 222 -2.61 -17.67 -10.93
CA VAL A 222 -2.55 -17.35 -9.50
C VAL A 222 -1.67 -18.34 -8.73
N ASN A 223 -1.40 -19.55 -9.23
CA ASN A 223 -0.59 -20.53 -8.49
C ASN A 223 0.87 -20.08 -8.34
N SER A 224 1.39 -19.32 -9.30
CA SER A 224 2.68 -18.63 -9.17
C SER A 224 2.70 -17.71 -7.95
N ILE A 225 1.63 -16.93 -7.75
CA ILE A 225 1.46 -16.07 -6.57
C ILE A 225 1.39 -16.87 -5.28
N LYS A 226 0.57 -17.94 -5.23
CA LYS A 226 0.45 -18.80 -4.03
C LYS A 226 1.81 -19.34 -3.56
N LYS A 227 2.68 -19.72 -4.50
CA LYS A 227 4.05 -20.18 -4.18
C LYS A 227 4.90 -19.06 -3.58
N ILE A 228 4.79 -17.84 -4.09
CA ILE A 228 5.51 -16.66 -3.57
C ILE A 228 5.01 -16.32 -2.16
N LEU A 229 3.70 -16.31 -1.94
CA LEU A 229 3.10 -16.09 -0.61
C LEU A 229 3.60 -17.11 0.41
N LYS A 230 3.71 -18.39 0.01
CA LYS A 230 4.28 -19.43 0.86
C LYS A 230 5.74 -19.16 1.22
N ILE A 231 6.56 -18.70 0.27
CA ILE A 231 7.96 -18.34 0.54
C ILE A 231 8.04 -17.12 1.47
N ALA A 232 7.21 -16.09 1.26
CA ALA A 232 7.15 -14.93 2.15
C ALA A 232 6.82 -15.36 3.60
N LYS A 233 5.81 -16.22 3.77
CA LYS A 233 5.48 -16.84 5.06
C LYS A 233 6.67 -17.59 5.67
N ASP A 234 7.28 -18.48 4.92
CA ASP A 234 8.34 -19.36 5.43
C ASP A 234 9.63 -18.59 5.76
N THR A 235 9.83 -17.43 5.17
CA THR A 235 11.02 -16.58 5.35
C THR A 235 10.81 -15.45 6.36
N GLY A 236 9.56 -15.20 6.79
CA GLY A 236 9.22 -14.06 7.66
C GLY A 236 9.28 -12.70 6.97
N LYS A 237 9.32 -12.67 5.63
CA LYS A 237 9.45 -11.44 4.83
C LYS A 237 8.13 -11.05 4.17
N ASN A 238 8.13 -9.87 3.57
CA ASN A 238 6.98 -9.28 2.89
C ASN A 238 7.17 -9.31 1.37
N VAL A 239 6.06 -9.40 0.64
CA VAL A 239 6.03 -9.28 -0.82
C VAL A 239 5.18 -8.09 -1.23
N LEU A 240 5.67 -7.30 -2.19
CA LEU A 240 4.92 -6.20 -2.77
C LEU A 240 4.46 -6.57 -4.19
N PHE A 241 3.17 -6.44 -4.46
CA PHE A 241 2.60 -6.62 -5.78
C PHE A 241 2.24 -5.27 -6.40
N MET A 242 2.69 -5.05 -7.63
CA MET A 242 2.39 -3.85 -8.41
C MET A 242 1.35 -4.18 -9.48
N CYS A 243 0.34 -3.32 -9.62
CA CYS A 243 -0.69 -3.37 -10.65
C CYS A 243 -0.99 -1.95 -11.14
N HIS A 244 -1.85 -1.82 -12.15
CA HIS A 244 -2.35 -0.50 -12.58
C HIS A 244 -3.87 -0.40 -12.40
N SER A 245 -4.67 -0.85 -13.36
CA SER A 245 -6.14 -0.80 -13.26
C SER A 245 -6.73 -1.97 -12.49
N ILE A 246 -7.81 -1.72 -11.74
CA ILE A 246 -8.66 -2.75 -11.12
C ILE A 246 -9.93 -2.85 -11.97
N LEU A 247 -10.06 -3.88 -12.79
CA LEU A 247 -11.20 -4.00 -13.71
C LEU A 247 -11.74 -5.42 -13.74
N PRO A 248 -13.05 -5.64 -13.54
CA PRO A 248 -13.69 -6.92 -13.80
C PRO A 248 -13.38 -7.47 -15.21
N ASN A 249 -13.41 -8.79 -15.36
CA ASN A 249 -13.03 -9.44 -16.63
C ASN A 249 -13.98 -9.12 -17.79
N ASP A 250 -15.21 -8.73 -17.47
CA ASP A 250 -16.28 -8.37 -18.40
C ASP A 250 -16.29 -6.89 -18.80
N VAL A 251 -15.45 -6.04 -18.18
CA VAL A 251 -15.29 -4.64 -18.59
C VAL A 251 -14.37 -4.55 -19.82
N ASP A 252 -14.89 -3.97 -20.90
CA ASP A 252 -14.11 -3.67 -22.10
C ASP A 252 -13.37 -2.33 -21.93
N TRP A 253 -12.08 -2.34 -22.21
CA TRP A 253 -11.24 -1.14 -22.16
C TRP A 253 -11.70 -0.05 -23.14
N ASN A 254 -12.32 -0.45 -24.25
CA ASN A 254 -12.76 0.51 -25.26
C ASN A 254 -13.95 1.35 -24.80
N ASP A 255 -14.68 0.91 -23.79
CA ASP A 255 -15.84 1.64 -23.25
C ASP A 255 -15.43 2.95 -22.56
N PHE A 256 -14.15 3.09 -22.15
CA PHE A 256 -13.61 4.33 -21.58
C PHE A 256 -13.36 5.44 -22.61
N GLY A 257 -13.26 5.11 -23.91
CA GLY A 257 -13.21 6.11 -24.98
C GLY A 257 -11.88 6.87 -25.16
N TRP A 258 -10.78 6.44 -24.53
CA TRP A 258 -9.46 7.13 -24.54
C TRP A 258 -8.62 6.99 -25.82
N GLY A 259 -9.25 6.75 -26.95
CA GLY A 259 -8.55 6.62 -28.23
C GLY A 259 -7.66 5.38 -28.34
N LYS A 260 -7.05 5.20 -29.52
CA LYS A 260 -6.27 4.01 -29.88
C LYS A 260 -4.92 3.94 -29.16
N GLU A 261 -4.37 5.10 -28.81
CA GLU A 261 -3.14 5.25 -28.04
C GLU A 261 -3.20 4.59 -26.66
N SER A 262 -4.41 4.42 -26.11
CA SER A 262 -4.64 3.81 -24.80
C SER A 262 -4.81 2.28 -24.85
N GLU A 263 -4.97 1.66 -26.03
CA GLU A 263 -5.32 0.24 -26.16
C GLU A 263 -4.33 -0.69 -25.44
N GLU A 264 -3.04 -0.40 -25.50
CA GLU A 264 -2.02 -1.17 -24.78
C GLU A 264 -2.10 -0.98 -23.26
N SER A 265 -2.53 0.20 -22.80
CA SER A 265 -2.74 0.51 -21.37
C SER A 265 -3.83 -0.34 -20.74
N GLY A 266 -4.81 -0.79 -21.53
CA GLY A 266 -5.87 -1.69 -21.07
C GLY A 266 -5.40 -3.09 -20.70
N LYS A 267 -4.20 -3.50 -21.14
CA LYS A 267 -3.60 -4.79 -20.75
C LYS A 267 -2.92 -4.73 -19.38
N TRP A 268 -2.64 -3.53 -18.89
CA TRP A 268 -2.11 -3.26 -17.55
C TRP A 268 -3.28 -3.14 -16.57
N ARG A 269 -3.90 -4.28 -16.29
CA ARG A 269 -5.02 -4.40 -15.39
C ARG A 269 -4.99 -5.72 -14.65
N ILE A 270 -5.68 -5.77 -13.52
CA ILE A 270 -5.93 -7.00 -12.77
C ILE A 270 -7.43 -7.13 -12.46
N SER A 271 -7.94 -8.36 -12.53
CA SER A 271 -9.34 -8.61 -12.22
C SER A 271 -9.62 -8.61 -10.72
N THR A 272 -10.82 -8.17 -10.34
CA THR A 272 -11.29 -8.22 -8.95
C THR A 272 -11.28 -9.66 -8.41
N ASP A 273 -11.60 -10.66 -9.23
CA ASP A 273 -11.54 -12.08 -8.86
C ASP A 273 -10.12 -12.59 -8.60
N THR A 274 -9.15 -12.09 -9.37
CA THR A 274 -7.72 -12.37 -9.14
C THR A 274 -7.27 -11.78 -7.81
N ILE A 275 -7.62 -10.51 -7.53
CA ILE A 275 -7.30 -9.86 -6.25
C ILE A 275 -7.91 -10.64 -5.08
N LYS A 276 -9.21 -10.97 -5.15
CA LYS A 276 -9.91 -11.79 -4.15
C LYS A 276 -9.18 -13.10 -3.90
N SER A 277 -8.80 -13.81 -4.96
CA SER A 277 -8.07 -15.08 -4.86
C SER A 277 -6.72 -14.95 -4.15
N ILE A 278 -6.00 -13.84 -4.36
CA ILE A 278 -4.73 -13.56 -3.69
C ILE A 278 -4.97 -13.22 -2.21
N ILE A 279 -5.96 -12.37 -1.91
CA ILE A 279 -6.34 -12.02 -0.53
C ILE A 279 -6.73 -13.27 0.25
N ASP A 280 -7.59 -14.13 -0.31
CA ASP A 280 -8.04 -15.36 0.33
C ASP A 280 -6.88 -16.31 0.63
N GLU A 281 -5.92 -16.45 -0.30
CA GLU A 281 -4.73 -17.26 -0.06
C GLU A 281 -3.84 -16.66 1.03
N ALA A 282 -3.60 -15.35 1.00
CA ALA A 282 -2.79 -14.67 2.01
C ALA A 282 -3.42 -14.79 3.41
N LYS A 283 -4.75 -14.65 3.53
CA LYS A 283 -5.48 -14.88 4.78
C LYS A 283 -5.37 -16.34 5.25
N LYS A 284 -5.50 -17.33 4.36
CA LYS A 284 -5.28 -18.76 4.70
C LYS A 284 -3.86 -19.01 5.23
N LEU A 285 -2.90 -18.25 4.75
CA LEU A 285 -1.51 -18.31 5.18
C LEU A 285 -1.22 -17.48 6.44
N ASP A 286 -2.20 -16.80 7.03
CA ASP A 286 -2.03 -15.86 8.14
C ASP A 286 -0.98 -14.77 7.85
N LEU A 287 -0.95 -14.29 6.60
CA LEU A 287 -0.15 -13.14 6.20
C LEU A 287 -0.88 -11.85 6.58
N ALA A 288 -0.12 -10.85 7.00
CA ALA A 288 -0.64 -9.49 7.20
C ALA A 288 -0.79 -8.75 5.87
N PHE A 289 -1.64 -7.72 5.86
CA PHE A 289 -1.79 -6.79 4.73
C PHE A 289 -1.25 -5.44 5.15
N TYR A 290 -0.37 -4.89 4.33
CA TYR A 290 0.35 -3.66 4.60
C TYR A 290 0.20 -2.70 3.41
N THR A 291 0.21 -1.42 3.69
CA THR A 291 0.62 -0.38 2.75
C THR A 291 2.14 -0.42 2.55
N THR A 292 2.64 0.25 1.52
CA THR A 292 4.09 0.40 1.28
C THR A 292 4.74 1.21 2.41
N ALA A 293 4.06 2.23 2.94
CA ALA A 293 4.47 2.97 4.13
C ALA A 293 4.63 2.06 5.36
N GLU A 294 3.65 1.19 5.63
CA GLU A 294 3.72 0.25 6.76
C GLU A 294 4.87 -0.74 6.58
N ILE A 295 5.15 -1.24 5.37
CA ILE A 295 6.36 -2.05 5.10
C ILE A 295 7.64 -1.27 5.46
N GLY A 296 7.67 0.02 5.16
CA GLY A 296 8.74 0.94 5.58
C GLY A 296 8.80 1.19 7.09
N GLY A 297 7.91 0.58 7.88
CA GLY A 297 7.83 0.78 9.32
C GLY A 297 7.23 2.13 9.71
N VAL A 298 6.50 2.80 8.81
CA VAL A 298 5.87 4.10 9.07
C VAL A 298 4.41 3.90 9.41
N ALA A 299 4.01 4.44 10.56
CA ALA A 299 2.64 4.42 11.03
C ALA A 299 1.79 5.41 10.25
N THR A 300 0.63 4.96 9.79
CA THR A 300 -0.40 5.80 9.18
C THR A 300 -1.64 5.84 10.08
N PHE A 301 -2.29 6.99 10.16
CA PHE A 301 -3.48 7.22 10.98
C PHE A 301 -4.56 7.83 10.11
N ILE A 302 -5.79 7.35 10.20
CA ILE A 302 -6.93 7.99 9.52
C ILE A 302 -7.24 9.33 10.21
N ASP A 303 -7.40 9.31 11.54
CA ASP A 303 -7.78 10.47 12.34
C ASP A 303 -6.57 11.38 12.63
N LYS A 304 -6.61 12.61 12.10
CA LYS A 304 -5.56 13.62 12.30
C LYS A 304 -5.39 14.05 13.77
N ASN A 305 -6.45 14.02 14.57
CA ASN A 305 -6.38 14.38 15.98
C ASN A 305 -5.68 13.26 16.77
N MET A 306 -5.92 12.00 16.40
CA MET A 306 -5.18 10.87 16.95
C MET A 306 -3.69 10.95 16.61
N GLU A 307 -3.34 11.19 15.34
CA GLU A 307 -1.95 11.37 14.94
C GLU A 307 -1.28 12.52 15.74
N LYS A 308 -1.95 13.67 15.83
CA LYS A 308 -1.45 14.83 16.59
C LYS A 308 -1.23 14.47 18.06
N ALA A 309 -2.20 13.84 18.71
CA ALA A 309 -2.11 13.44 20.11
C ALA A 309 -0.96 12.45 20.34
N ILE A 310 -0.70 11.53 19.41
CA ILE A 310 0.44 10.60 19.48
C ILE A 310 1.76 11.36 19.33
N ARG A 311 1.86 12.30 18.38
CA ARG A 311 3.06 13.15 18.22
C ARG A 311 3.39 13.91 19.50
N GLU A 312 2.39 14.46 20.19
CA GLU A 312 2.55 15.14 21.49
C GLU A 312 3.15 14.22 22.59
N LYS A 313 2.99 12.90 22.47
CA LYS A 313 3.55 11.91 23.40
C LYS A 313 4.93 11.39 22.99
N MET A 314 5.37 11.67 21.77
CA MET A 314 6.68 11.23 21.28
C MET A 314 7.80 12.16 21.76
N PRO A 315 9.04 11.65 21.95
CA PRO A 315 10.18 12.49 22.32
C PRO A 315 10.49 13.60 21.30
N ASN A 316 10.18 13.37 20.01
CA ASN A 316 10.29 14.38 18.96
C ASN A 316 8.95 14.48 18.19
N PRO A 317 8.09 15.46 18.49
CA PRO A 317 6.80 15.62 17.81
C PRO A 317 6.93 16.01 16.32
N PHE A 318 8.11 16.53 15.91
CA PHE A 318 8.40 16.99 14.56
C PHE A 318 9.10 15.95 13.69
N GLU A 319 9.25 14.71 14.18
CA GLU A 319 9.81 13.63 13.37
C GLU A 319 8.96 13.43 12.11
N GLN A 320 9.63 13.36 10.95
CA GLN A 320 8.97 13.29 9.63
C GLN A 320 8.00 12.10 9.56
N TRP A 321 8.42 10.94 10.09
CA TRP A 321 7.62 9.73 10.13
C TRP A 321 7.55 9.17 11.54
N ILE A 322 6.35 8.76 11.94
CA ILE A 322 6.14 8.04 13.19
C ILE A 322 6.52 6.57 12.96
N SER A 323 7.59 6.10 13.60
CA SER A 323 8.00 4.70 13.47
C SER A 323 7.04 3.77 14.21
N ILE A 324 6.54 2.74 13.53
CA ILE A 324 5.73 1.67 14.15
C ILE A 324 6.53 0.98 15.27
N SER A 325 7.84 0.79 15.09
CA SER A 325 8.67 0.16 16.13
C SER A 325 8.62 0.94 17.45
N LYS A 326 8.66 2.27 17.38
CA LYS A 326 8.59 3.14 18.57
C LYS A 326 7.20 3.08 19.22
N LEU A 327 6.13 3.07 18.43
CA LEU A 327 4.77 2.91 18.96
C LEU A 327 4.59 1.56 19.64
N SER A 328 5.20 0.51 19.07
CA SER A 328 5.11 -0.85 19.61
C SER A 328 5.76 -0.98 20.99
N GLU A 329 6.69 -0.09 21.37
CA GLU A 329 7.36 -0.10 22.67
C GLU A 329 6.51 0.52 23.80
N MET A 330 5.48 1.30 23.47
CA MET A 330 4.65 1.97 24.47
C MET A 330 3.76 0.98 25.23
N THR A 331 3.71 1.14 26.55
CA THR A 331 2.92 0.31 27.47
C THR A 331 1.72 1.05 28.06
N GLU A 332 1.73 2.38 28.06
CA GLU A 332 0.66 3.23 28.55
C GLU A 332 0.43 4.39 27.58
N LEU A 333 -0.83 4.66 27.25
CA LEU A 333 -1.20 5.72 26.32
C LEU A 333 -2.47 6.42 26.79
N ASP A 334 -2.40 7.75 26.86
CA ASP A 334 -3.55 8.60 27.19
C ASP A 334 -3.89 9.51 26.01
N LEU A 335 -5.04 9.23 25.42
CA LEU A 335 -5.66 9.97 24.31
C LEU A 335 -7.01 10.57 24.73
N SER A 336 -7.24 10.79 26.03
CA SER A 336 -8.49 11.36 26.51
C SER A 336 -8.69 12.81 26.07
N GLY A 337 -9.93 13.18 25.75
CA GLY A 337 -10.28 14.57 25.41
C GLY A 337 -9.64 15.09 24.13
N LYS A 338 -9.37 14.22 23.14
CA LYS A 338 -8.63 14.56 21.93
C LYS A 338 -9.51 14.75 20.69
N ASN A 339 -10.83 14.68 20.82
CA ASN A 339 -11.78 14.75 19.70
C ASN A 339 -11.49 13.69 18.62
N ILE A 340 -11.07 12.50 19.05
CA ILE A 340 -10.80 11.36 18.18
C ILE A 340 -12.12 10.70 17.82
N SER A 341 -12.27 10.29 16.56
CA SER A 341 -13.46 9.59 16.05
C SER A 341 -13.12 8.24 15.42
N ASN A 342 -11.89 8.07 14.94
CA ASN A 342 -11.42 6.83 14.32
C ASN A 342 -10.12 6.35 14.98
N LEU A 343 -10.06 5.07 15.33
CA LEU A 343 -8.95 4.43 16.05
C LEU A 343 -7.90 3.78 15.13
N ASP A 344 -8.01 3.93 13.82
CA ASP A 344 -7.03 3.38 12.89
C ASP A 344 -5.62 3.92 13.18
N GLY A 345 -4.70 2.98 13.37
CA GLY A 345 -3.34 3.19 13.85
C GLY A 345 -3.13 2.75 15.30
N ILE A 346 -4.18 2.43 16.07
CA ILE A 346 -4.03 1.86 17.41
C ILE A 346 -3.38 0.47 17.38
N GLN A 347 -3.56 -0.27 16.29
CA GLN A 347 -2.99 -1.61 16.10
C GLN A 347 -1.46 -1.66 16.10
N TYR A 348 -0.76 -0.53 15.99
CA TYR A 348 0.70 -0.48 16.05
C TYR A 348 1.25 -0.66 17.48
N PHE A 349 0.43 -0.42 18.50
CA PHE A 349 0.85 -0.39 19.91
C PHE A 349 0.86 -1.80 20.53
N MET A 350 1.66 -2.70 19.96
CA MET A 350 1.63 -4.14 20.27
C MET A 350 1.95 -4.51 21.72
N ASN A 351 2.60 -3.62 22.48
CA ASN A 351 2.90 -3.81 23.90
C ASN A 351 2.03 -2.97 24.85
N LEU A 352 0.99 -2.30 24.35
CA LEU A 352 0.14 -1.43 25.16
C LEU A 352 -0.63 -2.22 26.21
N GLU A 353 -0.52 -1.82 27.47
CA GLU A 353 -1.20 -2.43 28.62
C GLU A 353 -2.28 -1.53 29.20
N LYS A 354 -2.13 -0.21 29.12
CA LYS A 354 -3.12 0.77 29.61
C LYS A 354 -3.46 1.79 28.52
N LEU A 355 -4.74 1.99 28.27
CA LEU A 355 -5.23 2.92 27.27
C LEU A 355 -6.39 3.75 27.82
N ASN A 356 -6.26 5.08 27.76
CA ASN A 356 -7.36 6.00 28.04
C ASN A 356 -7.84 6.66 26.74
N LEU A 357 -9.09 6.39 26.36
CA LEU A 357 -9.81 6.94 25.22
C LEU A 357 -11.02 7.78 25.66
N SER A 358 -11.17 8.09 26.94
CA SER A 358 -12.34 8.79 27.45
C SER A 358 -12.51 10.19 26.84
N HIS A 359 -13.74 10.70 26.83
CA HIS A 359 -14.06 12.05 26.32
C HIS A 359 -13.67 12.25 24.84
N ASN A 360 -14.04 11.30 23.97
CA ASN A 360 -13.83 11.37 22.53
C ASN A 360 -15.16 11.15 21.77
N HIS A 361 -15.08 10.99 20.45
CA HIS A 361 -16.21 10.78 19.55
C HIS A 361 -16.13 9.40 18.86
N ILE A 362 -15.52 8.42 19.52
CA ILE A 362 -15.31 7.09 18.95
C ILE A 362 -16.61 6.31 19.02
N THR A 363 -17.04 5.81 17.86
CA THR A 363 -18.22 4.96 17.71
C THR A 363 -17.86 3.53 17.32
N ASP A 364 -16.58 3.19 17.13
CA ASP A 364 -16.15 1.84 16.77
C ASP A 364 -14.87 1.47 17.50
N PHE A 365 -14.96 0.44 18.35
CA PHE A 365 -13.86 -0.05 19.19
C PHE A 365 -13.30 -1.40 18.73
N ARG A 366 -13.74 -1.94 17.58
CA ARG A 366 -13.31 -3.26 17.10
C ARG A 366 -11.79 -3.39 16.94
N LEU A 367 -11.11 -2.29 16.63
CA LEU A 367 -9.64 -2.28 16.50
C LEU A 367 -8.89 -2.55 17.81
N LEU A 368 -9.53 -2.39 18.98
CA LEU A 368 -8.91 -2.72 20.26
C LEU A 368 -8.60 -4.23 20.41
N ASP A 369 -9.29 -5.09 19.65
CA ASP A 369 -9.01 -6.53 19.60
C ASP A 369 -7.62 -6.84 19.03
N LYS A 370 -7.00 -5.89 18.34
CA LYS A 370 -5.65 -6.01 17.78
C LYS A 370 -4.56 -5.75 18.82
N LEU A 371 -4.90 -5.36 20.05
CA LEU A 371 -3.95 -5.07 21.13
C LEU A 371 -3.79 -6.29 22.06
N PRO A 372 -2.78 -7.16 21.85
CA PRO A 372 -2.71 -8.44 22.54
C PRO A 372 -2.35 -8.33 24.03
N LYS A 373 -1.85 -7.18 24.49
CA LYS A 373 -1.39 -6.95 25.87
C LYS A 373 -2.24 -5.96 26.66
N LEU A 374 -3.33 -5.44 26.10
CA LEU A 374 -4.17 -4.47 26.78
C LEU A 374 -4.76 -5.10 28.05
N LYS A 375 -4.74 -4.37 29.17
CA LYS A 375 -5.22 -4.81 30.49
C LYS A 375 -6.15 -3.81 31.16
N LYS A 376 -5.99 -2.52 30.86
CA LYS A 376 -6.80 -1.44 31.42
C LYS A 376 -7.25 -0.52 30.29
N LEU A 377 -8.55 -0.26 30.22
CA LEU A 377 -9.16 0.56 29.19
C LEU A 377 -10.17 1.51 29.83
N ASP A 378 -10.11 2.78 29.45
CA ASP A 378 -11.18 3.74 29.76
C ASP A 378 -11.74 4.30 28.44
N VAL A 379 -13.03 4.06 28.19
CA VAL A 379 -13.76 4.57 27.02
C VAL A 379 -14.94 5.47 27.42
N THR A 380 -14.99 5.89 28.69
CA THR A 380 -16.10 6.70 29.21
C THR A 380 -16.28 7.99 28.42
N ASN A 381 -17.52 8.51 28.33
CA ASN A 381 -17.82 9.74 27.58
C ASN A 381 -17.45 9.67 26.08
N ASN A 382 -17.67 8.51 25.45
CA ASN A 382 -17.76 8.34 24.00
C ASN A 382 -19.22 8.03 23.61
N PRO A 383 -19.62 8.27 22.34
CA PRO A 383 -20.97 7.96 21.82
C PRO A 383 -21.18 6.44 21.62
N ILE A 384 -21.05 5.65 22.68
CA ILE A 384 -21.25 4.19 22.67
C ILE A 384 -22.75 3.91 22.68
N ASN A 385 -23.25 3.17 21.67
CA ASN A 385 -24.62 2.67 21.69
C ASN A 385 -24.72 1.35 22.49
N GLU A 386 -25.92 1.02 22.98
CA GLU A 386 -26.11 -0.17 23.85
C GLU A 386 -25.69 -1.49 23.16
N GLU A 387 -25.83 -1.63 21.84
CA GLU A 387 -25.40 -2.82 21.09
C GLU A 387 -23.89 -3.08 21.15
N GLN A 388 -23.07 -2.02 21.22
CA GLN A 388 -21.61 -2.15 21.32
C GLN A 388 -21.12 -2.48 22.73
N TYR A 389 -21.87 -2.06 23.75
CA TYR A 389 -21.57 -2.39 25.15
C TYR A 389 -21.59 -3.92 25.40
N TYR A 390 -22.46 -4.64 24.67
CA TYR A 390 -22.58 -6.11 24.75
C TYR A 390 -21.78 -6.87 23.69
N SER A 391 -21.07 -6.18 22.79
CA SER A 391 -20.01 -6.86 22.03
C SER A 391 -19.02 -7.40 23.07
N LYS A 392 -18.67 -8.69 22.97
CA LYS A 392 -17.86 -9.44 23.95
C LYS A 392 -16.52 -8.78 24.32
N ASN A 393 -16.11 -7.73 23.61
CA ASN A 393 -14.78 -7.14 23.64
C ASN A 393 -14.68 -5.85 24.46
N ILE A 394 -15.75 -5.06 24.66
CA ILE A 394 -15.74 -3.94 25.63
C ILE A 394 -16.07 -4.47 27.03
N ALA A 395 -17.03 -5.38 27.15
CA ALA A 395 -17.42 -6.00 28.43
C ALA A 395 -16.30 -6.81 29.12
N LYS A 396 -15.15 -7.00 28.45
CA LYS A 396 -13.97 -7.66 29.00
C LYS A 396 -13.10 -6.70 29.85
N TRP A 397 -13.31 -5.39 29.74
CA TRP A 397 -12.41 -4.36 30.27
C TRP A 397 -13.03 -3.48 31.35
#